data_AF-A0A1G0WB30-F1
#
_entry.id   AF-A0A1G0WB30-F1
#
_cell.length_a   1.000
_cell.length_b   1.000
_cell.length_c   1.000
_cell.angle_alpha   90.00
_cell.angle_beta   90.00
_cell.angle_gamma   90.00
#
_symmetry.space_group_name_H-M   'P 1'
#
loop_
_entity.id
_entity.type
_entity.pdbx_description
1 polymer ?
#
loop_
_entity_poly.entity_id
_entity_poly.type
_entity_poly.pdbx_seq_one_letter_code
_entity_poly.pdbx_strand_id
1 'polypeptide(L)' 'MNEITLTKTLGEIAIKMSELFGAHGGFRRLRSFQVAQQVYDGTVLFCQRFVEKRSRTNDQMVQAARSGVQNIVEGSLASG' A
#
# COMPACT_ATOMS: atom_id res chain seq x y z
N MET A 1 -19.91 4.15 34.61
CA MET A 1 -19.66 5.02 33.43
C MET A 1 -20.59 4.55 32.32
N ASN A 2 -21.34 5.47 31.68
CA ASN A 2 -22.31 5.11 30.64
C ASN A 2 -21.60 4.93 29.28
N GLU A 3 -22.12 4.07 28.41
CA GLU A 3 -21.60 3.73 27.09
C GLU A 3 -21.38 4.96 26.21
N ILE A 4 -22.25 5.97 26.34
CA ILE A 4 -22.15 7.28 25.67
C ILE A 4 -20.86 8.02 26.05
N THR A 5 -20.41 7.90 27.29
CA THR A 5 -19.16 8.53 27.76
C THR A 5 -17.95 7.80 27.19
N LEU A 6 -17.97 6.46 27.12
CA LEU A 6 -16.92 5.67 26.49
C LEU A 6 -16.79 5.96 24.99
N THR A 7 -17.90 6.05 24.25
CA THR A 7 -17.87 6.38 22.81
C THR A 7 -17.36 7.80 22.54
N LYS A 8 -17.68 8.77 23.41
CA LYS A 8 -17.12 10.13 23.30
C LYS A 8 -15.62 10.14 23.58
N THR A 9 -15.17 9.50 24.66
CA THR A 9 -13.74 9.43 24.98
C THR A 9 -12.93 8.70 23.91
N LEU A 10 -13.44 7.59 23.35
CA LEU A 10 -12.78 6.87 22.26
C LEU A 10 -12.76 7.67 20.95
N GLY A 11 -13.85 8.38 20.62
CA GLY A 11 -13.91 9.27 19.47
C GLY A 11 -12.95 10.46 19.59
N GLU A 12 -12.87 11.08 20.76
CA GLU A 12 -11.94 12.17 21.05
C GLU A 12 -10.47 11.70 21.01
N ILE A 13 -10.18 10.49 21.52
CA ILE A 13 -8.83 9.90 21.42
C ILE A 13 -8.46 9.59 19.96
N ALA A 14 -9.39 9.04 19.17
CA ALA A 14 -9.15 8.73 17.76
C ALA A 14 -8.91 10.01 16.93
N ILE A 15 -9.69 11.07 17.18
CA ILE A 15 -9.50 12.37 16.55
C ILE A 15 -8.16 12.98 16.98
N LYS A 16 -7.84 12.97 18.28
CA LYS A 16 -6.56 13.47 18.80
C LYS A 16 -5.37 12.70 18.23
N MET A 17 -5.49 11.38 18.02
CA MET A 17 -4.47 10.54 17.39
C MET A 17 -4.26 10.92 15.91
N SER A 18 -5.35 11.18 15.18
CA SER A 18 -5.30 11.62 13.77
C SER A 18 -4.84 13.07 13.58
N GLU A 19 -4.95 13.89 14.63
CA GLU A 19 -4.40 15.26 14.65
C GLU A 19 -2.92 15.27 15.08
N LEU A 20 -2.48 14.32 15.90
CA LEU A 20 -1.09 14.19 16.35
C LEU A 20 -0.20 13.51 15.30
N PHE A 21 -0.75 12.55 14.55
CA PHE A 21 -0.16 11.95 13.37
C PHE A 21 -1.08 12.33 12.22
N GLY A 22 -0.71 13.30 11.37
CA GLY A 22 -1.49 13.60 10.17
C GLY A 22 -1.86 12.30 9.44
N ALA A 23 -2.93 12.26 8.66
CA ALA A 23 -3.32 11.03 7.96
C ALA A 23 -2.28 10.65 6.88
N HIS A 24 -1.17 10.02 7.26
CA HIS A 24 -0.13 9.50 6.38
C HIS A 24 -0.73 8.29 5.68
N GLY A 25 -1.03 8.43 4.40
CA GLY A 25 -1.83 7.46 3.63
C GLY A 25 -2.18 7.95 2.22
N GLY A 26 -1.47 8.98 1.75
CA GLY A 26 -1.69 9.60 0.45
C GLY A 26 -1.09 8.82 -0.73
N PHE A 27 -0.50 7.65 -0.49
CA PHE A 27 0.23 6.88 -1.52
C PHE A 27 -0.63 6.63 -2.77
N ARG A 28 -1.94 6.45 -2.61
CA ARG A 28 -2.88 6.26 -3.73
C ARG A 28 -2.90 7.44 -4.73
N ARG A 29 -2.56 8.65 -4.28
CA ARG A 29 -2.44 9.85 -5.11
C ARG A 29 -1.06 10.02 -5.74
N LEU A 30 -0.06 9.25 -5.31
CA LEU A 30 1.28 9.33 -5.87
C LEU A 30 1.28 8.78 -7.30
N ARG A 31 1.83 9.57 -8.23
CA ARG A 31 2.07 9.14 -9.60
C ARG A 31 2.95 7.89 -9.65
N SER A 32 3.95 7.81 -8.77
CA SER A 32 4.82 6.64 -8.64
C SER A 32 4.05 5.38 -8.25
N PHE A 33 3.10 5.46 -7.31
CA PHE A 33 2.27 4.33 -6.91
C PHE A 33 1.39 3.85 -8.06
N GLN A 34 0.71 4.76 -8.76
CA GLN A 34 -0.17 4.43 -9.89
C GLN A 34 0.61 3.77 -11.04
N VAL A 35 1.78 4.30 -11.38
CA VAL A 35 2.66 3.71 -12.40
C VAL A 35 3.19 2.36 -11.94
N ALA A 36 3.58 2.20 -10.67
CA ALA A 36 4.06 0.93 -10.15
C ALA A 36 2.98 -0.17 -10.21
N GLN A 37 1.70 0.16 -9.98
CA GLN A 37 0.60 -0.78 -10.18
C GLN A 37 0.48 -1.21 -11.66
N GLN A 38 0.56 -0.27 -12.59
CA GLN A 38 0.54 -0.60 -14.02
C GLN A 38 1.73 -1.47 -14.45
N VAL A 39 2.92 -1.21 -13.89
CA VAL A 39 4.12 -2.04 -14.12
C VAL A 39 3.92 -3.44 -13.55
N TYR A 40 3.29 -3.59 -12.38
CA TYR A 40 2.95 -4.89 -11.83
C TYR A 40 1.99 -5.67 -12.73
N ASP A 41 0.87 -5.06 -13.14
CA ASP A 41 -0.11 -5.69 -14.03
C ASP A 41 0.53 -6.08 -15.37
N GLY A 42 1.32 -5.18 -15.95
CA GLY A 42 2.09 -5.43 -17.17
C GLY A 42 3.09 -6.58 -17.01
N THR A 43 3.77 -6.67 -15.87
CA THR A 43 4.70 -7.76 -15.57
C THR A 43 3.98 -9.10 -15.48
N VAL A 44 2.83 -9.16 -14.81
CA VAL A 44 2.03 -10.38 -14.72
C VAL A 44 1.58 -10.84 -16.11
N LEU A 45 1.04 -9.93 -16.93
CA LEU A 45 0.60 -10.25 -18.29
C LEU A 45 1.78 -10.68 -19.19
N PHE A 46 2.92 -9.98 -19.09
CA PHE A 46 4.13 -10.34 -19.81
C PHE A 46 4.62 -11.74 -19.43
N CYS A 47 4.73 -12.02 -18.14
CA CYS A 47 5.15 -13.31 -17.63
C CYS A 47 4.20 -14.44 -18.04
N GLN A 48 2.89 -14.21 -18.01
CA GLN A 48 1.90 -15.19 -18.48
C GLN A 48 2.04 -15.52 -19.97
N ARG A 49 2.44 -14.54 -20.80
CA ARG A 49 2.48 -14.69 -22.25
C ARG A 49 3.83 -15.18 -22.77
N PHE A 50 4.92 -14.75 -22.15
CA PHE A 50 6.27 -14.87 -22.72
C PHE A 50 7.28 -15.60 -21.85
N VAL A 51 6.94 -15.89 -20.58
CA VAL A 51 7.85 -16.57 -19.65
C VAL A 51 7.25 -17.90 -19.25
N GLU A 52 8.06 -18.95 -19.20
CA GLU A 52 7.58 -20.28 -18.78
C GLU A 52 6.97 -20.18 -17.37
N LYS A 53 5.75 -20.71 -17.22
CA LYS A 53 4.86 -20.46 -16.08
C LYS A 53 5.43 -20.96 -14.75
N ARG A 54 6.22 -22.03 -14.76
CA ARG A 54 6.83 -22.63 -13.56
C ARG A 54 8.30 -22.24 -13.41
N SER A 55 8.78 -21.29 -14.20
CA SER A 55 10.17 -20.89 -14.15
C SER A 55 10.41 -19.98 -12.95
N ARG A 56 11.57 -20.16 -12.32
CA ARG A 56 12.04 -19.27 -11.26
C ARG A 56 12.08 -17.81 -11.71
N THR A 57 12.38 -17.56 -12.98
CA THR A 57 12.40 -16.21 -13.56
C THR A 57 11.01 -15.57 -13.54
N ASN A 58 9.94 -16.32 -13.84
CA ASN A 58 8.56 -15.84 -13.75
C ASN A 58 8.26 -15.37 -12.32
N ASP A 59 8.52 -16.24 -11.34
CA ASP A 59 8.27 -15.95 -9.93
C ASP A 59 9.06 -14.72 -9.46
N GLN A 60 10.34 -14.63 -9.82
CA GLN A 60 11.20 -13.51 -9.46
C GLN A 60 10.70 -12.18 -10.03
N MET A 61 10.27 -12.16 -11.30
CA MET A 61 9.74 -10.95 -11.94
C MET A 61 8.45 -10.47 -11.28
N VAL A 62 7.48 -11.37 -11.08
CA VAL A 62 6.20 -11.03 -10.45
C VAL A 62 6.40 -10.56 -9.01
N GLN A 63 7.30 -11.22 -8.26
CA GLN A 63 7.63 -10.83 -6.89
C GLN A 63 8.32 -9.47 -6.82
N ALA A 64 9.29 -9.20 -7.70
CA ALA A 64 9.99 -7.92 -7.76
C ALA A 64 9.02 -6.77 -8.06
N ALA A 65 8.13 -6.95 -9.04
CA ALA A 65 7.14 -5.93 -9.38
C ALA A 65 6.15 -5.67 -8.22
N ARG A 66 5.70 -6.72 -7.53
CA ARG A 66 4.85 -6.59 -6.33
C ARG A 66 5.57 -5.86 -5.20
N SER A 67 6.83 -6.19 -4.95
CA SER A 67 7.67 -5.55 -3.93
C SER A 67 7.85 -4.05 -4.23
N GLY A 68 8.06 -3.69 -5.50
CA GLY A 68 8.14 -2.28 -5.91
C GLY A 68 6.91 -1.44 -5.54
N VAL A 69 5.70 -2.00 -5.65
CA VAL A 69 4.47 -1.34 -5.20
C VAL A 69 4.46 -1.15 -3.68
N GLN A 70 4.83 -2.18 -2.91
CA GLN A 70 4.83 -2.14 -1.44
C GLN A 70 5.85 -1.13 -0.90
N ASN A 71 7.05 -1.06 -1.47
CA ASN A 71 8.07 -0.08 -1.06
C ASN A 71 7.54 1.37 -1.12
N ILE A 72 6.70 1.70 -2.11
CA ILE A 72 6.09 3.05 -2.22
C ILE A 72 5.02 3.25 -1.14
N VAL A 73 4.22 2.22 -0.85
CA VAL A 73 3.21 2.27 0.22
C VAL A 73 3.90 2.49 1.56
N GLU A 74 4.86 1.64 1.90
CA GLU A 74 5.62 1.70 3.16
C GLU A 74 6.35 3.03 3.30
N GLY A 75 7.06 3.48 2.25
CA GLY A 75 7.75 4.76 2.25
C GLY A 75 6.81 5.95 2.44
N SER A 76 5.62 5.93 1.82
CA SER A 76 4.63 6.99 1.98
C SER A 76 3.91 6.97 3.33
N LEU A 77 3.81 5.82 3.98
CA LEU A 77 3.26 5.71 5.34
C LEU A 77 4.29 6.16 6.38
N ALA A 78 5.58 5.88 6.14
CA ALA A 78 6.68 6.26 7.02
C ALA A 78 7.12 7.73 6.89
N SER A 79 6.64 8.46 5.86
CA SER A 79 7.10 9.83 5.57
C SER A 79 6.39 10.93 6.35
N GLY A 80 5.59 10.60 7.36
CA GLY A 80 4.91 11.59 8.19
C GLY A 80 5.21 11.39 9.66
#